data_AF-A0A4Q0Z8S9-F1
#
_entry.id   AF-A0A4Q0Z8S9-F1
#
_cell.length_a   1.000
_cell.length_b   1.000
_cell.length_c   1.000
_cell.angle_alpha   90.00
_cell.angle_beta   90.00
_cell.angle_gamma   90.00
#
_symmetry.space_group_name_H-M   'P 1'
#
loop_
_entity.id
_entity.type
_entity.pdbx_description
1 polymer ?
#
loop_
_entity_poly.entity_id
_entity_poly.type
_entity_poly.pdbx_seq_one_letter_code
_entity_poly.pdbx_strand_id
1 'polypeptide(L)' 'MKENNLEKEAYRLRFEYYNLYENKESKWHEKYKNHELYNIVVEGFKYRFHEIAQEMPKLLKNF' A
#
# COMPACT_ATOMS: atom_id res chain seq x y z
N MET A 1 8.45 -16.51 5.81
CA MET A 1 8.12 -15.66 6.99
C MET A 1 8.33 -14.16 6.72
N LYS A 2 9.31 -13.71 5.91
CA LYS A 2 9.49 -12.28 5.56
C LYS A 2 8.38 -11.69 4.67
N GLU A 3 7.89 -12.43 3.67
CA GLU A 3 6.83 -11.97 2.76
C GLU A 3 5.56 -11.55 3.51
N ASN A 4 5.16 -12.30 4.55
CA ASN A 4 3.99 -11.99 5.36
C ASN A 4 4.07 -10.65 6.12
N ASN A 5 5.27 -10.14 6.43
CA ASN A 5 5.40 -8.88 7.16
C ASN A 5 5.31 -7.68 6.21
N LEU A 6 5.96 -7.76 5.04
CA LEU A 6 5.86 -6.73 4.01
C LEU A 6 4.43 -6.62 3.47
N GLU A 7 3.76 -7.76 3.26
CA GLU A 7 2.39 -7.77 2.78
C GLU A 7 1.41 -7.16 3.80
N LYS A 8 1.55 -7.52 5.08
CA LYS A 8 0.77 -6.88 6.16
C LYS A 8 1.00 -5.38 6.23
N GLU A 9 2.25 -4.94 6.08
CA GLU A 9 2.59 -3.52 6.10
C GLU A 9 2.02 -2.79 4.88
N ALA A 10 2.09 -3.37 3.68
CA ALA A 10 1.49 -2.80 2.48
C ALA A 10 -0.03 -2.67 2.61
N TYR A 11 -0.71 -3.68 3.16
CA TYR A 11 -2.14 -3.58 3.46
C TYR A 11 -2.45 -2.54 4.54
N ARG A 12 -1.63 -2.45 5.60
CA ARG A 12 -1.78 -1.43 6.65
C ARG A 12 -1.72 -0.04 6.04
N LEU A 13 -0.70 0.24 5.22
CA LEU A 13 -0.50 1.51 4.54
C LEU A 13 -1.66 1.85 3.60
N ARG A 14 -2.13 0.88 2.80
CA ARG A 14 -3.28 1.06 1.91
C ARG A 14 -4.56 1.32 2.69
N PHE A 15 -4.79 0.60 3.77
CA PHE A 15 -5.96 0.81 4.64
C PHE A 15 -5.89 2.18 5.31
N GLU A 16 -4.71 2.58 5.80
CA GLU A 16 -4.49 3.89 6.41
C GLU A 16 -4.84 5.03 5.44
N TYR A 17 -4.45 4.91 4.17
CA TYR A 17 -4.79 5.89 3.13
C TYR A 17 -6.30 6.11 3.02
N TYR A 18 -7.08 5.04 2.81
CA TYR A 18 -8.52 5.16 2.60
C TYR A 18 -9.31 5.55 3.86
N ASN A 19 -8.83 5.17 5.06
CA ASN A 19 -9.60 5.42 6.29
C ASN A 19 -9.23 6.72 6.99
N LEU A 20 -7.95 7.13 6.96
CA LEU A 20 -7.48 8.28 7.73
C LEU A 20 -7.16 9.49 6.86
N TYR A 21 -6.93 9.27 5.56
CA TYR A 21 -6.46 10.30 4.64
C TYR A 21 -7.43 10.55 3.48
N GLU A 22 -8.69 10.15 3.62
CA GLU A 22 -9.77 10.56 2.71
C GLU A 22 -9.84 12.10 2.67
N ASN A 23 -9.69 12.71 1.48
CA ASN A 23 -9.56 14.16 1.25
C ASN A 23 -8.27 14.80 1.82
N LYS A 24 -7.28 14.00 2.21
CA LYS A 24 -5.96 14.43 2.73
C LYS A 24 -4.84 13.62 2.09
N GLU A 25 -5.02 13.18 0.86
CA GLU A 25 -4.13 12.29 0.12
C GLU A 25 -2.70 12.83 0.07
N SER A 26 -2.56 14.15 -0.15
CA SER A 26 -1.26 14.84 -0.16
C SER A 26 -0.47 14.64 1.14
N LYS A 27 -1.14 14.65 2.30
CA LYS A 27 -0.49 14.42 3.59
C LYS A 27 0.00 12.99 3.76
N TRP A 28 -0.73 12.02 3.20
CA TRP A 28 -0.29 10.63 3.21
C TRP A 28 0.96 10.45 2.35
N HIS A 29 0.97 11.03 1.14
CA HIS A 29 2.13 11.01 0.25
C HIS A 29 3.34 11.69 0.90
N GLU A 30 3.18 12.86 1.50
CA GLU A 30 4.27 13.55 2.20
C GLU A 30 4.85 12.73 3.36
N LYS A 31 3.99 12.05 4.13
CA LYS A 31 4.39 11.21 5.25
C LYS A 31 5.16 9.97 4.81
N TYR A 32 4.72 9.32 3.73
CA TYR A 32 5.23 8.01 3.34
C TYR A 32 6.10 7.99 2.08
N LYS A 33 6.35 9.13 1.40
CA LYS A 33 7.19 9.19 0.18
C LYS A 33 8.58 8.53 0.29
N ASN A 34 9.13 8.44 1.50
CA ASN A 34 10.43 7.83 1.77
C ASN A 34 10.31 6.40 2.34
N HIS A 35 9.10 5.86 2.49
CA HIS A 35 8.86 4.51 2.97
C HIS A 35 9.23 3.49 1.90
N GLU A 36 9.84 2.38 2.28
CA GLU A 36 10.33 1.37 1.33
C GLU A 36 9.20 0.83 0.43
N LEU A 37 8.02 0.56 1.01
CA LEU A 37 6.83 0.08 0.29
C LEU A 37 6.02 1.17 -0.42
N TYR A 38 6.43 2.43 -0.40
CA TYR A 38 5.63 3.54 -0.92
C TYR A 38 5.18 3.32 -2.37
N ASN A 39 6.13 3.01 -3.26
CA ASN A 39 5.85 2.82 -4.68
C ASN A 39 4.89 1.65 -4.91
N ILE A 40 5.04 0.57 -4.15
CA ILE A 40 4.15 -0.61 -4.24
C ILE A 40 2.74 -0.28 -3.79
N VAL A 41 2.58 0.43 -2.67
CA VAL A 41 1.26 0.79 -2.15
C VAL A 41 0.55 1.74 -3.11
N VAL A 42 1.28 2.73 -3.66
CA VAL A 42 0.76 3.65 -4.68
C VAL A 42 0.33 2.90 -5.94
N GLU A 43 1.12 1.94 -6.41
CA GLU A 43 0.73 1.09 -7.53
C GLU A 43 -0.52 0.25 -7.20
N GLY A 44 -0.64 -0.22 -5.95
CA GLY A 44 -1.81 -0.89 -5.42
C GLY A 44 -3.11 -0.07 -5.49
N PHE A 45 -3.03 1.26 -5.60
CA PHE A 45 -4.23 2.11 -5.76
C PHE A 45 -4.89 1.98 -7.13
N LYS A 46 -4.20 1.42 -8.14
CA LYS A 46 -4.78 1.13 -9.46
C LYS A 46 -5.85 0.02 -9.42
N TYR A 47 -5.80 -0.84 -8.39
CA TYR A 47 -6.67 -1.99 -8.25
C TYR A 47 -7.81 -1.72 -7.27
N ARG A 48 -8.98 -2.30 -7.56
CA ARG A 48 -10.15 -2.18 -6.67
C ARG A 48 -9.89 -2.89 -5.35
N PHE A 49 -10.66 -2.55 -4.33
CA PHE A 49 -10.51 -3.14 -3.00
C PHE A 49 -10.63 -4.67 -3.00
N HIS A 50 -11.51 -5.26 -3.81
CA HIS A 50 -11.65 -6.72 -3.90
C HIS A 50 -10.52 -7.39 -4.69
N GLU A 51 -9.76 -6.64 -5.50
CA GLU A 51 -8.65 -7.15 -6.32
C GLU A 51 -7.32 -7.09 -5.56
N ILE A 52 -7.18 -6.16 -4.62
CA ILE A 52 -5.90 -5.93 -3.95
C ILE A 52 -5.36 -7.15 -3.23
N ALA A 53 -6.23 -7.99 -2.67
CA ALA A 53 -5.82 -9.19 -1.96
C ALA A 53 -5.10 -10.20 -2.88
N GLN A 54 -5.40 -10.16 -4.18
CA GLN A 54 -4.75 -10.99 -5.20
C GLN A 54 -3.53 -10.30 -5.82
N GLU A 55 -3.58 -8.98 -5.95
CA GLU A 55 -2.54 -8.20 -6.65
C GLU A 55 -1.38 -7.78 -5.75
N MET A 56 -1.61 -7.46 -4.47
CA MET A 56 -0.54 -7.02 -3.56
C MET A 56 0.61 -8.04 -3.42
N PRO A 57 0.36 -9.36 -3.29
CA PRO A 57 1.43 -10.35 -3.27
C PRO A 57 2.25 -10.35 -4.57
N LYS A 58 1.61 -10.08 -5.71
CA LYS A 58 2.29 -10.04 -7.02
C LYS A 58 3.16 -8.80 -7.15
N LEU A 59 2.68 -7.66 -6.68
CA LEU A 59 3.46 -6.42 -6.63
C LEU A 59 4.69 -6.58 -5.74
N LEU A 60 4.53 -7.23 -4.58
CA LEU A 60 5.60 -7.46 -3.61
C LEU A 60 6.64 -8.50 -4.07
N LYS A 61 6.32 -9.38 -5.02
CA LYS A 61 7.31 -10.31 -5.59
C LYS A 61 8.41 -9.62 -6.40
N ASN A 62 8.14 -8.41 -6.87
CA ASN A 62 9.10 -7.59 -7.61
C ASN A 62 9.81 -6.55 -6.71
N PHE A 63 9.61 -6.64 -5.40
CA PHE A 63 10.26 -5.83 -4.36
C PHE A 63 11.52 -6.52 -3.84
#